data_AF-A0A7L7LFB8-F1
#
_entry.id   AF-A0A7L7LFB8-F1
#
_cell.length_a   1.000
_cell.length_b   1.000
_cell.length_c   1.000
_cell.angle_alpha   90.00
_cell.angle_beta   90.00
_cell.angle_gamma   90.00
#
_symmetry.space_group_name_H-M   'P 1'
#
loop_
_entity.id
_entity.type
_entity.pdbx_description
1 polymer ?
#
loop_
_entity_poly.entity_id
_entity_poly.type
_entity_poly.pdbx_seq_one_letter_code
_entity_poly.pdbx_strand_id
1 'polypeptide(L)' 'MSQAAFYKWRQRYYGMDATELKRLKELEEENRRLKALYAELALNLKLAKEIIEKKL' A
#
# COMPACT_ATOMS: atom_id res chain seq x y z
N MET A 1 -22.97 -7.23 -0.99
CA MET A 1 -21.94 -7.82 -0.11
C MET A 1 -22.37 -9.22 0.28
N SER A 2 -21.45 -10.19 0.28
CA SER A 2 -21.75 -11.51 0.84
C SER A 2 -21.76 -11.47 2.37
N GLN A 3 -22.48 -12.39 3.03
CA GLN A 3 -22.46 -12.49 4.49
C GLN A 3 -21.04 -12.65 5.04
N ALA A 4 -20.19 -13.43 4.34
CA ALA A 4 -18.78 -13.59 4.70
C ALA A 4 -18.00 -12.27 4.65
N ALA A 5 -18.24 -11.41 3.66
CA ALA A 5 -17.62 -10.09 3.57
C ALA A 5 -18.11 -9.16 4.70
N PHE A 6 -19.38 -9.25 5.08
CA PHE A 6 -19.94 -8.49 6.20
C PHE A 6 -19.33 -8.89 7.54
N TYR A 7 -19.22 -10.19 7.84
CA TYR A 7 -18.59 -10.65 9.09
C TYR A 7 -17.11 -10.27 9.18
N LYS A 8 -16.36 -10.37 8.07
CA LYS A 8 -14.96 -9.89 8.03
C LYS A 8 -14.85 -8.39 8.27
N TRP A 9 -15.74 -7.61 7.66
CA TRP A 9 -15.78 -6.16 7.87
C TRP A 9 -16.10 -5.83 9.34
N ARG A 10 -17.13 -6.46 9.90
CA ARG A 10 -17.49 -6.30 11.30
C ARG A 10 -16.32 -6.69 12.21
N GLN A 11 -15.72 -7.86 12.05
CA GLN A 11 -14.59 -8.27 12.89
C GLN A 11 -13.42 -7.27 12.88
N ARG A 12 -13.15 -6.65 11.72
CA ARG A 12 -12.00 -5.76 11.54
C ARG A 12 -12.24 -4.31 11.99
N TYR A 13 -13.48 -3.84 11.93
CA TYR A 13 -13.82 -2.43 12.14
C TYR A 13 -14.85 -2.20 13.25
N TYR A 14 -15.35 -3.26 13.89
CA TYR A 14 -16.30 -3.13 15.00
C TYR A 14 -15.66 -2.43 16.18
N GLY A 15 -16.33 -1.39 16.69
CA GLY A 15 -15.83 -0.56 17.78
C GLY A 15 -14.98 0.64 17.34
N MET A 16 -14.64 0.76 16.04
CA MET A 16 -14.02 1.97 15.52
C MET A 16 -15.05 3.07 15.31
N ASP A 17 -14.69 4.31 15.63
CA ASP A 17 -15.48 5.47 15.27
C ASP A 17 -15.31 5.83 13.77
N ALA A 18 -16.19 6.69 13.27
CA ALA A 18 -16.17 7.09 11.85
C ALA A 18 -14.89 7.85 11.45
N THR A 19 -14.26 8.54 12.40
CA THR A 19 -13.03 9.32 12.19
C THR A 19 -11.83 8.40 12.09
N GLU A 20 -11.75 7.38 12.94
CA GLU A 20 -10.74 6.32 12.90
C GLU A 20 -10.81 5.54 11.59
N LEU A 21 -12.03 5.18 11.14
CA LEU A 21 -12.25 4.54 9.85
C LEU A 21 -11.79 5.40 8.67
N LYS A 22 -12.05 6.71 8.72
CA LYS A 22 -11.60 7.65 7.68
C LYS A 22 -10.07 7.73 7.66
N ARG A 23 -9.44 7.92 8.81
CA ARG A 23 -7.97 7.99 8.95
C ARG A 23 -7.31 6.70 8.48
N LEU A 24 -7.90 5.55 8.78
CA LEU A 24 -7.39 4.25 8.35
C LEU A 24 -7.38 4.12 6.82
N LYS A 25 -8.46 4.54 6.15
CA LYS A 25 -8.54 4.55 4.68
C LYS A 25 -7.50 5.49 4.06
N GLU A 26 -7.30 6.67 4.64
CA GLU A 26 -6.29 7.62 4.19
C GLU A 26 -4.87 7.03 4.33
N LEU A 27 -4.58 6.37 5.45
CA LEU A 27 -3.31 5.69 5.67
C LEU A 27 -3.11 4.49 4.72
N GLU A 28 -4.14 3.70 4.44
CA GLU A 28 -4.08 2.59 3.48
C GLU A 28 -3.79 3.10 2.05
N GLU A 29 -4.41 4.21 1.65
CA GLU A 29 -4.18 4.87 0.37
C GLU A 29 -2.75 5.42 0.27
N GLU A 30 -2.28 6.12 1.29
CA GLU A 30 -0.92 6.66 1.32
C GLU A 30 0.12 5.54 1.31
N ASN A 31 -0.10 4.46 2.08
CA ASN A 31 0.79 3.31 2.07
C ASN A 31 0.87 2.66 0.68
N ARG A 32 -0.26 2.59 -0.05
CA ARG A 32 -0.27 2.08 -1.43
C ARG A 32 0.57 2.96 -2.36
N ARG A 33 0.43 4.29 -2.26
CA ARG A 33 1.21 5.25 -3.06
C ARG A 33 2.70 5.14 -2.76
N LEU A 34 3.07 5.12 -1.49
CA LEU A 34 4.47 4.99 -1.06
C LEU A 34 5.09 3.69 -1.56
N LYS A 35 4.36 2.57 -1.49
CA LYS A 35 4.84 1.28 -2.02
C LYS A 35 5.06 1.32 -3.54
N ALA A 36 4.14 1.94 -4.28
CA ALA A 36 4.28 2.08 -5.73
C ALA A 36 5.52 2.91 -6.10
N LEU A 37 5.69 4.07 -5.45
CA LEU A 37 6.85 4.94 -5.66
C LEU A 37 8.17 4.24 -5.30
N TYR A 38 8.19 3.51 -4.19
CA TYR A 38 9.37 2.74 -3.78
C TYR A 38 9.73 1.66 -4.80
N ALA A 39 8.73 0.92 -5.32
CA ALA A 39 8.97 -0.10 -6.32
C ALA A 39 9.54 0.50 -7.62
N GLU A 40 9.01 1.64 -8.06
CA GLU A 40 9.52 2.38 -9.22
C GLU A 40 10.97 2.85 -9.01
N LEU A 41 11.25 3.46 -7.85
CA LEU A 41 12.60 3.90 -7.51
C LEU A 41 13.59 2.73 -7.44
N ALA A 42 13.18 1.62 -6.82
CA ALA A 42 14.00 0.42 -6.71
C ALA A 42 14.31 -0.17 -8.11
N LEU A 43 13.34 -0.17 -9.02
CA LEU A 43 13.53 -0.61 -10.40
C LEU A 43 14.51 0.31 -11.15
N ASN A 44 14.33 1.63 -11.05
CA ASN A 44 15.21 2.60 -11.68
C ASN A 44 16.65 2.50 -11.15
N LEU A 45 16.81 2.30 -9.86
CA LEU A 45 18.12 2.10 -9.23
C LEU A 45 18.77 0.81 -9.71
N LYS A 46 18.01 -0.28 -9.85
CA LYS A 46 18.51 -1.54 -10.41
C LYS A 46 18.99 -1.36 -11.85
N LEU A 47 18.18 -0.73 -12.70
CA LEU A 47 18.53 -0.44 -14.09
C LEU A 47 19.78 0.44 -14.20
N ALA A 48 19.87 1.50 -13.38
CA ALA A 48 21.03 2.38 -13.36
C ALA A 48 22.32 1.63 -13.00
N LYS A 49 22.26 0.73 -12.01
CA LYS A 49 23.40 -0.14 -11.65
C LYS A 49 23.80 -1.06 -12.79
N GLU A 50 22.85 -1.75 -13.41
CA GLU A 50 23.13 -2.64 -14.55
C GLU A 50 23.76 -1.89 -15.73
N ILE A 51 23.34 -0.65 -16.00
CA ILE A 51 23.94 0.19 -17.06
C ILE A 51 25.39 0.55 -16.72
N ILE A 52 25.68 0.89 -15.47
CA ILE A 52 27.04 1.22 -15.02
C ILE A 52 27.95 -0.01 -15.13
N GLU A 53 27.48 -1.16 -14.64
CA GLU A 53 28.22 -2.43 -14.70
C GLU A 53 28.51 -2.87 -16.14
N LYS A 54 27.63 -2.62 -17.10
CA LYS A 54 27.85 -2.94 -18.52
C LYS A 54 28.77 -1.96 -19.25
N LYS A 55 28.98 -0.76 -18.71
CA LYS A 55 29.83 0.29 -19.32
C LYS A 55 31.28 0.23 -18.84
N LEU A 56 31.53 -0.42 -17.70
CA LEU A 56 32.86 -0.76 -17.18
C LEU A 56 33.33 -2.10 -17.76
#